data_AF-A0A940L5R2-F1
#
_entry.id   AF-A0A940L5R2-F1
#
_cell.length_a   1.000
_cell.length_b   1.000
_cell.length_c   1.000
_cell.angle_alpha   90.00
_cell.angle_beta   90.00
_cell.angle_gamma   90.00
#
_symmetry.space_group_name_H-M   'P 1'
#
loop_
_entity.id
_entity.type
_entity.pdbx_description
1 polymer ?
#
loop_
_entity_poly.entity_id
_entity_poly.type
_entity_poly.pdbx_seq_one_letter_code
_entity_poly.pdbx_strand_id
1 'polypeptide(L)'
;MNSVLAFTILIRSGGASPVEFENFAKAHSESKTYVQYISEQTQENPRLEEELFTLGERLSQSEDLLPRLEQLQKEYSQSPTALHYTFDLTKKLVESGKGTNLAGTAVLNCKARSLLQIPLENCKKSAVDFTTIQRQWPQVEYVMIESLLFSLNQSPFAEISKEAAYQWTLLSNSHQAVKFYGTYEQLMIQQLRFEPMAEGSCDGFSVNVNDFNVNANGLIFFNSECTKKIKEPQKATTYGEWFDRNKAWVLPVGALFLGGVAYSLKDKEIVIEK
;
A
#
# COMPACT_ATOMS: atom_id res chain seq x y z
N MET A 1 11.87 15.06 21.80
CA MET A 1 10.56 15.36 21.19
C MET A 1 10.83 16.09 19.89
N ASN A 2 10.91 15.36 18.78
CA ASN A 2 11.12 15.96 17.46
C ASN A 2 9.80 16.51 16.97
N SER A 3 9.77 17.80 16.65
CA SER A 3 8.72 18.42 15.86
C SER A 3 8.57 17.62 14.57
N VAL A 4 7.46 16.91 14.42
CA VAL A 4 7.06 16.39 13.11
C VAL A 4 6.70 17.63 12.31
N LEU A 5 7.62 18.08 11.44
CA LEU A 5 7.30 19.08 10.44
C LEU A 5 6.14 18.53 9.62
N ALA A 6 4.98 19.18 9.74
CA ALA A 6 3.81 18.84 8.94
C ALA A 6 4.16 19.12 7.47
N PHE A 7 4.48 18.07 6.71
CA PHE A 7 4.75 18.17 5.28
C PHE A 7 3.43 18.15 4.50
N THR A 8 3.34 18.97 3.46
CA THR A 8 2.18 19.00 2.56
C THR A 8 2.30 17.89 1.53
N ILE A 9 1.22 17.14 1.29
CA ILE A 9 1.21 16.05 0.31
C ILE A 9 0.58 16.55 -0.99
N LEU A 10 1.37 16.63 -2.05
CA LEU A 10 0.96 17.15 -3.35
C LEU A 10 0.38 16.03 -4.23
N ILE A 11 -0.86 16.22 -4.68
CA ILE A 11 -1.61 15.33 -5.56
C ILE A 11 -1.84 16.04 -6.89
N ARG A 12 -1.60 15.37 -8.02
CA ARG A 12 -1.93 15.88 -9.34
C ARG A 12 -3.39 15.57 -9.65
N SER A 13 -4.18 16.55 -10.10
CA SER A 13 -5.53 16.25 -10.61
C SER A 13 -5.43 15.42 -11.91
N GLY A 14 -6.46 14.63 -12.22
CA GLY A 14 -6.43 13.75 -13.39
C GLY A 14 -6.23 14.46 -14.74
N GLY A 15 -6.63 15.73 -14.84
CA GLY A 15 -6.49 16.55 -16.05
C GLY A 15 -5.24 17.46 -16.08
N ALA A 16 -4.44 17.50 -15.02
CA ALA A 16 -3.29 18.38 -14.95
C ALA A 16 -2.08 17.82 -15.73
N SER A 17 -1.26 18.72 -16.28
CA SER A 17 -0.04 18.36 -17.00
C SER A 17 0.98 17.66 -16.08
N PRO A 18 1.46 16.44 -16.42
CA PRO A 18 2.53 15.78 -15.67
C PRO A 18 3.81 16.62 -15.59
N VAL A 19 4.17 17.31 -16.68
CA VAL A 19 5.41 18.09 -16.77
C VAL A 19 5.33 19.34 -15.88
N GLU A 20 4.20 20.04 -15.91
CA GLU A 20 4.01 21.22 -15.05
C GLU A 20 3.96 20.83 -13.58
N PHE A 21 3.33 19.69 -13.26
CA PHE A 21 3.29 19.15 -11.91
C PHE A 21 4.69 18.86 -11.37
N GLU A 22 5.54 18.16 -12.14
CA GLU A 22 6.91 17.84 -11.72
C GLU A 22 7.77 19.10 -11.54
N ASN A 23 7.59 20.11 -12.42
CA ASN A 23 8.27 21.39 -12.28
C ASN A 23 7.80 22.16 -11.02
N PHE A 24 6.49 22.15 -10.75
CA PHE A 24 5.93 22.75 -9.56
C PHE A 24 6.44 22.06 -8.29
N ALA A 25 6.43 20.72 -8.25
CA ALA A 25 6.92 19.94 -7.11
C ALA A 25 8.40 20.21 -6.81
N LYS A 26 9.24 20.37 -7.84
CA LYS A 26 10.66 20.74 -7.67
C LYS A 26 10.85 22.15 -7.13
N ALA A 27 9.97 23.08 -7.48
CA ALA A 27 10.02 24.46 -6.99
C ALA A 27 9.52 24.61 -5.54
N HIS A 28 8.74 23.65 -5.04
CA HIS A 28 8.10 23.67 -3.72
C HIS A 28 8.63 22.52 -2.85
N SER A 29 9.89 22.62 -2.43
CA SER A 29 10.61 21.59 -1.66
C SER A 29 10.00 21.25 -0.30
N GLU A 30 9.13 22.11 0.24
CA GLU A 30 8.36 21.89 1.46
C GLU A 30 7.20 20.89 1.28
N SER A 31 6.85 20.59 0.04
CA SER A 31 5.81 19.61 -0.31
C SER A 31 6.45 18.30 -0.77
N LYS A 32 5.79 17.18 -0.48
CA LYS A 32 6.14 15.85 -1.01
C LYS A 32 5.08 15.40 -1.98
N THR A 33 5.46 14.82 -3.12
CA THR A 33 4.47 14.22 -4.01
C THR A 33 3.83 12.99 -3.36
N TYR A 34 2.62 12.63 -3.79
CA TYR A 34 1.94 11.44 -3.28
C TYR A 34 2.81 10.17 -3.45
N VAL A 35 3.48 10.01 -4.60
CA VAL A 35 4.39 8.88 -4.84
C VAL A 35 5.55 8.87 -3.84
N GLN A 36 6.16 10.03 -3.56
CA GLN A 36 7.23 10.14 -2.57
C GLN A 36 6.74 9.78 -1.17
N TYR A 37 5.57 10.29 -0.78
CA TYR A 37 4.96 9.97 0.51
C TYR A 37 4.75 8.45 0.67
N ILE A 38 4.18 7.78 -0.32
CA ILE A 38 3.96 6.32 -0.25
C ILE A 38 5.29 5.55 -0.22
N SER A 39 6.27 5.97 -1.00
CA SER A 39 7.61 5.35 -1.02
C SER A 39 8.28 5.43 0.34
N GLU A 40 8.29 6.60 0.98
CA GLU A 40 8.89 6.80 2.30
C GLU A 40 8.17 5.97 3.38
N GLN A 41 6.83 6.00 3.39
CA GLN A 41 6.02 5.22 4.34
C GLN A 41 6.25 3.70 4.21
N THR A 42 6.66 3.22 3.03
CA THR A 42 6.89 1.80 2.78
C THR A 42 8.33 1.39 3.06
N GLN A 43 9.29 2.32 3.01
CA GLN A 43 10.68 2.06 3.34
C GLN A 43 10.92 1.90 4.85
N GLU A 44 10.09 2.54 5.68
CA GLU A 44 10.16 2.44 7.13
C GLU A 44 9.09 1.48 7.66
N ASN A 45 9.49 0.30 8.13
CA ASN A 45 8.58 -0.61 8.82
C ASN A 45 9.21 -1.20 10.09
N PRO A 46 9.20 -0.43 11.20
CA PRO A 46 9.83 -0.84 12.46
C PRO A 46 9.27 -2.16 12.99
N ARG A 47 7.97 -2.41 12.79
CA ARG A 47 7.30 -3.63 13.25
C ARG A 47 7.80 -4.87 12.51
N LEU A 48 7.95 -4.78 11.18
CA LEU A 48 8.53 -5.86 10.39
C LEU A 48 9.97 -6.14 10.84
N GLU A 49 10.76 -5.10 11.06
CA GLU A 49 12.16 -5.23 11.45
C GLU A 49 12.33 -5.86 12.83
N GLU A 50 11.49 -5.49 13.81
CA GLU A 50 11.46 -6.11 15.14
C GLU A 50 11.08 -7.60 15.09
N GLU A 51 10.05 -7.95 14.30
CA GLU A 51 9.61 -9.34 14.11
C GLU A 51 10.70 -10.17 13.42
N LEU A 52 11.36 -9.61 12.40
CA LEU A 52 12.48 -10.27 11.73
C LEU A 52 13.65 -10.50 12.69
N PHE A 53 14.03 -9.51 13.48
CA PHE A 53 15.09 -9.63 14.47
C PHE A 53 14.77 -10.74 15.49
N THR A 54 13.54 -10.76 16.01
CA THR A 54 13.05 -11.81 16.93
C THR A 54 13.16 -13.21 16.32
N LEU A 55 12.89 -13.37 15.01
CA LEU A 55 13.09 -14.65 14.32
C LEU A 55 14.56 -15.08 14.28
N GLY A 56 15.50 -14.15 14.17
CA GLY A 56 16.94 -14.46 14.16
C GLY A 56 17.43 -15.00 15.48
N GLU A 57 16.94 -14.45 16.60
CA GLU A 57 17.27 -14.93 17.94
C GLU A 57 16.84 -16.40 18.14
N ARG A 58 15.77 -16.83 17.46
CA ARG A 58 15.25 -18.20 17.52
C ARG A 58 15.97 -19.18 16.62
N LEU A 59 16.86 -18.72 15.73
CA LEU A 59 17.63 -19.60 14.84
C LEU A 59 18.49 -20.62 15.61
N SER A 60 18.97 -20.25 16.81
CA SER A 60 19.72 -21.17 17.68
C SER A 60 18.85 -22.31 18.22
N GLN A 61 17.53 -22.11 18.33
CA GLN A 61 16.57 -22.98 18.99
C GLN A 61 16.01 -24.10 18.10
N SER A 62 16.46 -24.20 16.84
CA SER A 62 16.05 -25.25 15.88
C SER A 62 14.54 -25.29 15.58
N GLU A 63 13.85 -24.16 15.71
CA GLU A 63 12.46 -23.98 15.28
C GLU A 63 12.39 -23.80 13.75
N ASP A 64 11.32 -24.28 13.10
CA ASP A 64 11.07 -24.00 11.69
C ASP A 64 10.53 -22.57 11.54
N LEU A 65 11.43 -21.67 11.12
CA LEU A 65 11.15 -20.24 11.01
C LEU A 65 10.47 -19.87 9.67
N LEU A 66 10.50 -20.76 8.67
CA LEU A 66 10.08 -20.45 7.32
C LEU A 66 8.59 -20.04 7.23
N PRO A 67 7.63 -20.74 7.87
CA PRO A 67 6.22 -20.36 7.77
C PRO A 67 5.96 -18.94 8.29
N ARG A 68 6.62 -18.55 9.39
CA ARG A 68 6.48 -17.21 9.95
C ARG A 68 7.15 -16.16 9.07
N LEU A 69 8.32 -16.47 8.50
CA LEU A 69 8.99 -15.59 7.55
C LEU A 69 8.13 -15.35 6.31
N GLU A 70 7.55 -16.40 5.71
CA GLU A 70 6.63 -16.31 4.57
C GLU A 70 5.37 -15.49 4.91
N GLN A 71 4.82 -15.66 6.12
CA GLN A 71 3.70 -14.87 6.59
C GLN A 71 4.05 -13.39 6.69
N LEU A 72 5.22 -13.04 7.25
CA LEU A 72 5.66 -11.65 7.34
C LEU A 72 5.80 -11.00 5.95
N GLN A 73 6.25 -11.74 4.93
CA GLN A 73 6.34 -11.21 3.56
C GLN A 73 4.97 -10.95 2.91
N LYS A 74 3.94 -11.68 3.34
CA LYS A 74 2.55 -11.48 2.88
C LYS A 74 1.90 -10.28 3.56
N GLU A 75 2.26 -10.01 4.81
CA GLU A 75 1.69 -8.94 5.62
C GLU A 75 2.35 -7.58 5.36
N TYR A 76 3.65 -7.58 5.05
CA TYR A 76 4.44 -6.36 4.98
C TYR A 76 5.33 -6.32 3.74
N SER A 77 5.43 -5.14 3.12
CA SER A 77 6.47 -4.86 2.14
C SER A 77 7.84 -4.81 2.80
N GLN A 78 8.84 -5.40 2.16
CA GLN A 78 10.19 -5.47 2.72
C GLN A 78 11.00 -4.20 2.43
N SER A 79 11.49 -3.56 3.49
CA SER A 79 12.53 -2.52 3.42
C SER A 79 13.85 -3.11 2.88
N PRO A 80 14.80 -2.29 2.38
CA PRO A 80 16.13 -2.78 2.03
C PRO A 80 16.82 -3.52 3.18
N THR A 81 16.64 -3.04 4.41
CA THR A 81 17.13 -3.69 5.64
C THR A 81 16.50 -5.07 5.82
N ALA A 82 15.17 -5.17 5.71
CA ALA A 82 14.44 -6.44 5.80
C ALA A 82 14.86 -7.44 4.69
N LEU A 83 15.15 -6.94 3.49
CA LEU A 83 15.65 -7.75 2.38
C LEU A 83 17.05 -8.31 2.67
N HIS A 84 17.98 -7.48 3.15
CA HIS A 84 19.32 -7.93 3.57
C HIS A 84 19.23 -8.97 4.68
N TYR A 85 18.39 -8.71 5.68
CA TYR A 85 18.17 -9.64 6.77
C TYR A 85 17.61 -10.98 6.29
N THR A 86 16.59 -10.95 5.42
CA THR A 86 15.99 -12.15 4.82
C THR A 86 17.03 -12.93 4.01
N PHE A 87 17.89 -12.25 3.25
CA PHE A 87 18.98 -12.86 2.51
C PHE A 87 19.97 -13.58 3.45
N ASP A 88 20.42 -12.92 4.51
CA ASP A 88 21.38 -13.49 5.47
C ASP A 88 20.77 -14.66 6.27
N LEU A 89 19.51 -14.52 6.70
CA LEU A 89 18.79 -15.56 7.45
C LEU A 89 18.60 -16.81 6.58
N THR A 90 18.11 -16.65 5.35
CA THR A 90 17.90 -17.77 4.43
C THR A 90 19.21 -18.45 4.06
N LYS A 91 20.29 -17.68 3.86
CA LYS A 91 21.63 -18.24 3.64
C LYS A 91 22.10 -19.08 4.84
N LYS A 92 21.97 -18.56 6.06
CA LYS A 92 22.34 -19.29 7.28
C LYS A 92 21.51 -20.56 7.49
N LEU A 93 20.21 -20.52 7.21
CA LEU A 93 19.31 -21.69 7.31
C LEU A 93 19.73 -22.83 6.37
N VAL A 94 20.15 -22.48 5.15
CA VAL A 94 20.68 -23.45 4.17
C VAL A 94 22.01 -24.01 4.66
N GLU A 95 22.94 -23.16 5.08
CA GLU A 95 24.27 -23.57 5.56
C GLU A 95 24.21 -24.44 6.83
N SER A 96 23.29 -24.14 7.75
CA SER A 96 23.16 -24.90 9.00
C SER A 96 22.44 -26.24 8.84
N GLY A 97 21.88 -26.54 7.66
CA GLY A 97 21.08 -27.74 7.42
C GLY A 97 19.83 -27.84 8.29
N LYS A 98 19.39 -26.73 8.89
CA LYS A 98 18.23 -26.68 9.80
C LYS A 98 16.91 -26.39 9.07
N GLY A 99 16.96 -26.15 7.76
CA GLY A 99 15.77 -25.95 6.93
C GLY A 99 15.09 -27.26 6.56
N THR A 100 13.92 -27.52 7.14
CA THR A 100 13.01 -28.62 6.76
C THR A 100 12.46 -28.45 5.33
N ASN A 101 12.37 -27.21 4.85
CA ASN A 101 11.89 -26.87 3.50
C ASN A 101 12.92 -26.03 2.74
N LEU A 102 13.88 -26.72 2.11
CA LEU A 102 14.94 -26.09 1.30
C LEU A 102 14.38 -25.34 0.08
N ALA A 103 13.28 -25.80 -0.51
CA ALA A 103 12.68 -25.18 -1.68
C ALA A 103 12.10 -23.80 -1.36
N GLY A 104 11.30 -23.69 -0.29
CA GLY A 104 10.75 -22.39 0.13
C GLY A 104 11.85 -21.41 0.57
N THR A 105 12.87 -21.92 1.27
CA THR A 105 14.03 -21.10 1.66
C THR A 105 14.79 -20.56 0.44
N ALA A 106 14.97 -21.37 -0.60
CA ALA A 106 15.60 -20.95 -1.86
C ALA A 106 14.77 -19.87 -2.58
N VAL A 107 13.44 -19.99 -2.62
CA VAL A 107 12.56 -18.98 -3.21
C VAL A 107 12.70 -17.63 -2.49
N LEU A 108 12.72 -17.63 -1.15
CA LEU A 108 12.90 -16.40 -0.37
C LEU A 108 14.30 -15.80 -0.55
N ASN A 109 15.33 -16.63 -0.64
CA ASN A 109 16.69 -16.18 -0.94
C ASN A 109 16.76 -15.52 -2.32
N CYS A 110 16.20 -16.17 -3.34
CA CYS A 110 16.13 -15.64 -4.70
C CYS A 110 15.35 -14.32 -4.80
N LYS A 111 14.24 -14.20 -4.04
CA LYS A 111 13.49 -12.94 -3.91
C LYS A 111 14.40 -11.82 -3.40
N ALA A 112 15.06 -12.03 -2.27
CA ALA A 112 15.92 -11.03 -1.66
C ALA A 112 17.10 -10.65 -2.58
N ARG A 113 17.76 -11.63 -3.20
CA ARG A 113 18.85 -11.39 -4.17
C ARG A 113 18.41 -10.49 -5.32
N SER A 114 17.22 -10.75 -5.89
CA SER A 114 16.75 -9.97 -7.04
C SER A 114 16.57 -8.50 -6.73
N LEU A 115 16.02 -8.19 -5.54
CA LEU A 115 15.73 -6.83 -5.13
C LEU A 115 16.98 -6.11 -4.61
N LEU A 116 17.94 -6.84 -4.04
CA LEU A 116 19.24 -6.31 -3.63
C LEU A 116 20.26 -6.18 -4.77
N GLN A 117 19.86 -6.46 -6.02
CA GLN A 117 20.73 -6.46 -7.20
C GLN A 117 21.95 -7.40 -7.07
N ILE A 118 21.80 -8.47 -6.28
CA ILE A 118 22.79 -9.54 -6.14
C ILE A 118 22.57 -10.53 -7.30
N PRO A 119 23.62 -11.07 -7.94
CA PRO A 119 23.47 -12.02 -9.05
C PRO A 119 22.49 -13.15 -8.73
N LEU A 120 21.51 -13.38 -9.60
CA LEU A 120 20.48 -14.41 -9.43
C LEU A 120 20.97 -15.82 -9.85
N GLU A 121 22.08 -16.26 -9.27
CA GLU A 121 22.63 -17.60 -9.47
C GLU A 121 21.64 -18.66 -8.95
N ASN A 122 21.34 -19.67 -9.76
CA ASN A 122 20.39 -20.76 -9.45
C ASN A 122 18.93 -20.32 -9.22
N CYS A 123 18.57 -19.08 -9.54
CA CYS A 123 17.20 -18.57 -9.46
C CYS A 123 16.56 -18.54 -10.85
N LYS A 124 15.29 -18.92 -10.96
CA LYS A 124 14.52 -18.65 -12.20
C LYS A 124 14.24 -17.16 -12.29
N LYS A 125 14.58 -16.54 -13.41
CA LYS A 125 14.48 -15.09 -13.61
C LYS A 125 13.24 -14.73 -14.43
N SER A 126 12.69 -13.55 -14.18
CA SER A 126 11.66 -12.92 -14.99
C SER A 126 12.00 -11.45 -15.18
N ALA A 127 11.79 -10.93 -16.38
CA ALA A 127 11.88 -9.50 -16.66
C ALA A 127 10.50 -8.87 -16.43
N VAL A 128 10.43 -7.93 -15.49
CA VAL A 128 9.28 -7.05 -15.29
C VAL A 128 9.36 -5.98 -16.37
N ASP A 129 8.58 -6.13 -17.43
CA ASP A 129 8.56 -5.19 -18.55
C ASP A 129 7.65 -3.99 -18.22
N PHE A 130 8.31 -2.85 -17.98
CA PHE A 130 7.64 -1.60 -17.60
C PHE A 130 6.80 -1.03 -18.74
N THR A 131 7.17 -1.31 -20.00
CA THR A 131 6.37 -0.93 -21.18
C THR A 131 5.05 -1.71 -21.21
N THR A 132 5.10 -3.01 -20.89
CA THR A 132 3.90 -3.84 -20.84
C THR A 132 2.98 -3.42 -19.69
N ILE A 133 3.53 -3.10 -18.52
CA ILE A 133 2.75 -2.54 -17.39
C ILE A 133 2.08 -1.24 -17.81
N GLN A 134 2.83 -0.30 -18.39
CA GLN A 134 2.28 1.00 -18.82
C GLN A 134 1.20 0.84 -19.89
N ARG A 135 1.36 -0.11 -20.82
CA ARG A 135 0.33 -0.40 -21.82
C ARG A 135 -0.95 -0.97 -21.20
N GLN A 136 -0.82 -1.83 -20.19
CA GLN A 136 -1.97 -2.44 -19.51
C GLN A 136 -2.68 -1.45 -18.59
N TRP A 137 -1.93 -0.57 -17.94
CA TRP A 137 -2.44 0.47 -17.05
C TRP A 137 -1.79 1.83 -17.34
N PRO A 138 -2.29 2.58 -18.34
CA PRO A 138 -1.68 3.83 -18.82
C PRO A 138 -1.52 4.94 -17.78
N GLN A 139 -2.37 4.91 -16.75
CA GLN A 139 -2.34 5.83 -15.62
C GLN A 139 -1.19 5.59 -14.64
N VAL A 140 -0.54 4.43 -14.68
CA VAL A 140 0.57 4.10 -13.78
C VAL A 140 1.84 4.79 -14.28
N GLU A 141 2.56 5.42 -13.36
CA GLU A 141 3.81 6.14 -13.64
C GLU A 141 5.00 5.48 -12.96
N TYR A 142 4.74 4.82 -11.82
CA TYR A 142 5.73 4.15 -11.00
C TYR A 142 5.22 2.79 -10.56
N VAL A 143 6.14 1.86 -10.40
CA VAL A 143 5.90 0.55 -9.80
C VAL A 143 6.81 0.41 -8.60
N MET A 144 6.25 0.04 -7.47
CA MET A 144 7.01 -0.34 -6.30
C MET A 144 6.97 -1.86 -6.16
N ILE A 145 8.15 -2.48 -6.06
CA ILE A 145 8.30 -3.91 -5.75
C ILE A 145 8.88 -4.00 -4.35
N GLU A 146 8.11 -4.52 -3.41
CA GLU A 146 8.35 -4.35 -1.98
C GLU A 146 8.38 -2.87 -1.60
N SER A 147 9.54 -2.33 -1.21
CA SER A 147 9.76 -0.90 -0.92
C SER A 147 10.60 -0.18 -1.99
N LEU A 148 11.00 -0.90 -3.05
CA LEU A 148 11.87 -0.37 -4.10
C LEU A 148 11.02 0.27 -5.19
N LEU A 149 11.19 1.58 -5.39
CA LEU A 149 10.45 2.38 -6.35
C LEU A 149 11.15 2.38 -7.72
N PHE A 150 10.40 2.06 -8.77
CA PHE A 150 10.85 2.09 -10.16
C PHE A 150 9.98 3.05 -10.97
N SER A 151 10.61 3.99 -11.68
CA SER A 151 9.92 4.84 -12.66
C SER A 151 9.79 4.10 -13.98
N LEU A 152 8.57 4.04 -14.53
CA LEU A 152 8.31 3.39 -15.81
C LEU A 152 8.95 4.10 -17.01
N ASN A 153 9.34 5.37 -16.86
CA ASN A 153 9.94 6.17 -17.92
C ASN A 153 11.48 6.10 -17.96
N GLN A 154 12.12 5.55 -16.93
CA GLN A 154 13.60 5.59 -16.79
C GLN A 154 14.28 4.28 -17.14
N SER A 155 13.65 3.14 -16.87
CA SER A 155 14.16 1.81 -17.21
C SER A 155 13.12 1.04 -18.02
N PRO A 156 13.50 0.26 -19.03
CA PRO A 156 12.54 -0.59 -19.73
C PRO A 156 12.12 -1.81 -18.90
N PHE A 157 12.94 -2.26 -17.94
CA PHE A 157 12.64 -3.44 -17.14
C PHE A 157 13.35 -3.49 -15.78
N ALA A 158 12.89 -4.41 -14.92
CA ALA A 158 13.62 -4.90 -13.75
C ALA A 158 13.73 -6.44 -13.80
N GLU A 159 14.87 -7.00 -13.38
CA GLU A 159 15.06 -8.46 -13.30
C GLU A 159 14.68 -8.95 -11.89
N ILE A 160 13.72 -9.87 -11.81
CA ILE A 160 13.24 -10.44 -10.54
C ILE A 160 13.28 -11.97 -10.55
N SER A 161 13.19 -12.59 -9.37
CA SER A 161 12.91 -14.03 -9.29
C SER A 161 11.48 -14.34 -9.74
N LYS A 162 11.33 -15.26 -10.71
CA LYS A 162 10.05 -15.68 -11.29
C LYS A 162 9.16 -16.43 -10.31
N GLU A 163 9.77 -17.18 -9.39
CA GLU A 163 9.06 -18.11 -8.48
C GLU A 163 8.57 -17.42 -7.21
N ALA A 164 9.07 -16.22 -6.92
CA ALA A 164 8.71 -15.50 -5.71
C ALA A 164 7.46 -14.63 -5.91
N ALA A 165 6.68 -14.52 -4.84
CA ALA A 165 5.61 -13.53 -4.73
C ALA A 165 6.16 -12.25 -4.07
N TYR A 166 5.67 -11.10 -4.55
CA TYR A 166 6.09 -9.77 -4.11
C TYR A 166 4.89 -8.94 -3.70
N GLN A 167 5.14 -7.94 -2.86
CA GLN A 167 4.23 -6.82 -2.68
C GLN A 167 4.41 -5.83 -3.82
N TRP A 168 3.43 -5.77 -4.71
CA TRP A 168 3.38 -4.83 -5.82
C TRP A 168 2.54 -3.63 -5.41
N THR A 169 3.05 -2.42 -5.65
CA THR A 169 2.24 -1.20 -5.57
C THR A 169 2.36 -0.43 -6.88
N LEU A 170 1.25 -0.30 -7.59
CA LEU A 170 1.15 0.50 -8.81
C LEU A 170 0.76 1.93 -8.41
N LEU A 171 1.56 2.90 -8.83
CA LEU A 171 1.54 4.26 -8.31
C LEU A 171 1.49 5.31 -9.42
N SER A 172 0.82 6.41 -9.12
CA SER A 172 0.83 7.64 -9.91
C SER A 172 0.57 8.82 -8.99
N ASN A 173 0.93 10.03 -9.40
CA ASN A 173 0.61 11.22 -8.59
C ASN A 173 -0.87 11.65 -8.67
N SER A 174 -1.70 10.98 -9.49
CA SER A 174 -3.10 11.37 -9.74
C SER A 174 -4.15 10.32 -9.38
N HIS A 175 -3.76 9.06 -9.17
CA HIS A 175 -4.67 7.96 -8.82
C HIS A 175 -4.26 7.30 -7.51
N GLN A 176 -5.22 6.70 -6.83
CA GLN A 176 -4.96 5.92 -5.63
C GLN A 176 -3.98 4.77 -5.90
N ALA A 177 -3.14 4.48 -4.92
CA ALA A 177 -2.22 3.35 -4.98
C ALA A 177 -2.99 2.03 -5.07
N VAL A 178 -2.63 1.18 -6.03
CA VAL A 178 -3.19 -0.19 -6.14
C VAL A 178 -2.15 -1.18 -5.63
N LYS A 179 -2.51 -1.95 -4.60
CA LYS A 179 -1.64 -2.95 -3.98
C LYS A 179 -2.05 -4.36 -4.40
N PHE A 180 -1.07 -5.22 -4.64
CA PHE A 180 -1.27 -6.62 -5.00
C PHE A 180 -0.14 -7.49 -4.44
N TYR A 181 -0.48 -8.64 -3.85
CA TYR A 181 0.52 -9.64 -3.44
C TYR A 181 0.46 -10.86 -4.36
N GLY A 182 1.58 -11.18 -5.00
CA GLY A 182 1.68 -12.34 -5.89
C GLY A 182 2.90 -12.32 -6.79
N THR A 183 3.01 -13.27 -7.71
CA THR A 183 4.06 -13.28 -8.74
C THR A 183 3.77 -12.24 -9.83
N TYR A 184 4.78 -11.90 -10.64
CA TYR A 184 4.57 -10.98 -11.77
C TYR A 184 3.54 -11.52 -12.77
N GLU A 185 3.57 -12.82 -13.09
CA GLU A 185 2.58 -13.44 -13.98
C GLU A 185 1.15 -13.30 -13.42
N GLN A 186 0.99 -13.48 -12.11
CA GLN A 186 -0.30 -13.30 -11.44
C GLN A 186 -0.78 -11.84 -11.44
N LEU A 187 0.13 -10.87 -11.33
CA LEU A 187 -0.19 -9.45 -11.44
C LEU A 187 -0.73 -9.14 -12.85
N MET A 188 -0.06 -9.62 -13.89
CA MET A 188 -0.38 -9.29 -15.28
C MET A 188 -1.73 -9.83 -15.76
N ILE A 189 -2.29 -10.84 -15.09
CA ILE A 189 -3.64 -11.35 -15.40
C ILE A 189 -4.76 -10.61 -14.65
N GLN A 190 -4.43 -9.69 -13.73
CA GLN A 190 -5.44 -8.96 -12.96
C GLN A 190 -6.11 -7.85 -13.77
N GLN A 191 -7.40 -7.65 -13.54
CA GLN A 191 -8.15 -6.47 -13.98
C GLN A 191 -8.22 -5.44 -12.85
N LEU A 192 -7.13 -4.71 -12.66
CA LEU A 192 -7.04 -3.67 -11.64
C LEU A 192 -7.77 -2.40 -12.07
N ARG A 193 -8.47 -1.78 -11.12
CA ARG A 193 -9.13 -0.48 -11.30
C ARG A 193 -8.34 0.60 -10.60
N PHE A 194 -8.24 1.76 -11.24
CA PHE A 194 -7.50 2.91 -10.73
C PHE A 194 -8.47 4.06 -10.56
N GLU A 195 -8.68 4.45 -9.32
CA GLU A 195 -9.57 5.56 -8.98
C GLU A 195 -8.75 6.85 -8.91
N PRO A 196 -9.12 7.90 -9.66
CA PRO A 196 -8.46 9.19 -9.54
C PRO A 196 -8.68 9.75 -8.13
N MET A 197 -7.63 10.36 -7.58
CA MET A 197 -7.70 10.98 -6.27
C MET A 197 -8.46 12.29 -6.29
N ALA A 198 -8.40 13.03 -7.41
CA ALA A 198 -9.14 14.26 -7.62
C ALA A 198 -9.61 14.39 -9.07
N GLU A 199 -10.87 14.75 -9.24
CA GLU A 199 -11.51 14.98 -10.54
C GLU A 199 -12.13 16.38 -10.61
N GLY A 200 -12.20 16.95 -11.80
CA GLY A 200 -12.74 18.29 -12.04
C GLY A 200 -11.67 19.34 -12.36
N SER A 201 -11.98 20.60 -12.08
CA SER A 201 -11.13 21.76 -12.39
C SER A 201 -10.83 22.59 -11.14
N CYS A 202 -10.00 23.62 -11.29
CA CYS A 202 -9.69 24.57 -10.22
C CYS A 202 -10.93 25.20 -9.58
N ASP A 203 -11.99 25.43 -10.37
CA ASP A 203 -13.22 26.10 -9.92
C ASP A 203 -14.17 25.15 -9.17
N GLY A 204 -14.10 23.85 -9.47
CA GLY A 204 -14.95 22.84 -8.86
C GLY A 204 -14.36 21.44 -9.05
N PHE A 205 -14.13 20.75 -7.94
CA PHE A 205 -13.52 19.42 -7.92
C PHE A 205 -14.11 18.52 -6.84
N SER A 206 -13.99 17.22 -7.05
CA SER A 206 -14.25 16.17 -6.06
C SER A 206 -12.93 15.51 -5.67
N VAL A 207 -12.88 14.96 -4.45
CA VAL A 207 -11.73 14.22 -3.94
C VAL A 207 -12.18 12.85 -3.46
N ASN A 208 -11.42 11.83 -3.83
CA ASN A 208 -11.55 10.47 -3.36
C ASN A 208 -10.18 9.98 -2.88
N VAL A 209 -9.86 10.27 -1.62
CA VAL A 209 -8.60 9.87 -0.99
C VAL A 209 -8.93 9.10 0.28
N ASN A 210 -8.40 7.90 0.39
CA ASN A 210 -8.66 6.94 1.47
C ASN A 210 -7.60 6.96 2.59
N ASP A 211 -6.66 7.90 2.57
CA ASP A 211 -5.61 8.09 3.58
C ASP A 211 -5.89 9.36 4.41
N PHE A 212 -5.99 9.21 5.73
CA PHE A 212 -6.30 10.31 6.65
C PHE A 212 -5.20 11.38 6.69
N ASN A 213 -3.92 11.00 6.63
CA ASN A 213 -2.81 11.93 6.64
C ASN A 213 -2.78 12.75 5.36
N VAL A 214 -3.03 12.09 4.22
CA VAL A 214 -3.17 12.76 2.92
C VAL A 214 -4.37 13.70 2.93
N ASN A 215 -5.52 13.28 3.47
CA ASN A 215 -6.69 14.15 3.59
C ASN A 215 -6.43 15.37 4.47
N ALA A 216 -5.69 15.21 5.58
CA ALA A 216 -5.39 16.29 6.51
C ALA A 216 -4.40 17.31 5.92
N ASN A 217 -3.38 16.86 5.18
CA ASN A 217 -2.27 17.70 4.71
C ASN A 217 -2.18 17.81 3.18
N GLY A 218 -3.22 17.42 2.45
CA GLY A 218 -3.17 17.29 1.01
C GLY A 218 -3.45 18.57 0.24
N LEU A 219 -2.68 18.78 -0.83
CA LEU A 219 -2.81 19.87 -1.79
C LEU A 219 -2.95 19.29 -3.19
N ILE A 220 -4.03 19.64 -3.89
CA ILE A 220 -4.31 19.23 -5.26
C ILE A 220 -3.77 20.29 -6.21
N PHE A 221 -2.94 19.87 -7.15
CA PHE A 221 -2.43 20.66 -8.26
C PHE A 221 -3.33 20.49 -9.49
N PHE A 222 -3.84 21.60 -10.03
CA PHE A 222 -4.56 21.62 -11.30
C PHE A 222 -3.71 22.18 -12.44
N ASN A 223 -2.95 23.24 -12.16
CA ASN A 223 -1.98 23.87 -13.04
C ASN A 223 -1.03 24.75 -12.20
N SER A 224 -0.06 25.38 -12.86
CA SER A 224 0.95 26.24 -12.21
C SER A 224 0.36 27.41 -11.39
N GLU A 225 -0.85 27.87 -11.71
CA GLU A 225 -1.50 29.01 -11.06
C GLU A 225 -2.54 28.59 -10.03
N CYS A 226 -2.93 27.31 -10.01
CA CYS A 226 -4.00 26.82 -9.15
C CYS A 226 -3.64 25.52 -8.43
N THR A 227 -3.53 25.67 -7.12
CA THR A 227 -3.55 24.58 -6.15
C THR A 227 -4.70 24.76 -5.16
N LYS A 228 -5.36 23.66 -4.77
CA LYS A 228 -6.44 23.67 -3.77
C LYS A 228 -6.17 22.63 -2.69
N LYS A 229 -6.37 22.98 -1.43
CA LYS A 229 -6.36 21.98 -0.35
C LYS A 229 -7.48 20.99 -0.59
N ILE A 230 -7.26 19.71 -0.27
CA ILE A 230 -8.27 18.63 -0.37
C ILE A 230 -9.56 18.98 0.38
N LYS A 231 -9.47 19.90 1.35
CA LYS A 231 -10.44 20.18 2.43
C LYS A 231 -10.57 18.94 3.31
N GLU A 232 -10.56 19.14 4.63
CA GLU A 232 -10.99 18.09 5.55
C GLU A 232 -12.32 17.54 5.02
N PRO A 233 -12.55 16.21 5.04
CA PRO A 233 -13.86 15.69 4.71
C PRO A 233 -14.85 16.53 5.49
N GLN A 234 -15.82 17.15 4.79
CA GLN A 234 -16.95 17.73 5.48
C GLN A 234 -17.48 16.56 6.32
N LYS A 235 -17.19 16.55 7.63
CA LYS A 235 -17.99 15.80 8.58
C LYS A 235 -19.39 16.21 8.18
N ALA A 236 -20.21 15.27 7.67
CA ALA A 236 -21.58 15.59 7.32
C ALA A 236 -22.14 16.36 8.52
N THR A 237 -22.27 17.67 8.37
CA THR A 237 -22.36 18.58 9.53
C THR A 237 -23.71 18.43 10.23
N THR A 238 -24.58 17.64 9.63
CA THR A 238 -25.90 17.30 10.12
C THR A 238 -26.11 15.80 9.94
N TYR A 239 -26.49 15.14 11.03
CA TYR A 239 -26.99 13.77 11.06
C TYR A 239 -28.04 13.52 9.96
N GLY A 240 -28.80 14.56 9.57
CA GLY A 240 -29.77 14.54 8.48
C GLY A 240 -29.19 14.19 7.10
N GLU A 241 -28.02 14.72 6.70
CA GLU A 241 -27.45 14.46 5.38
C GLU A 241 -26.87 13.04 5.25
N TRP A 242 -26.29 12.55 6.35
CA TRP A 242 -25.87 11.15 6.43
C TRP A 242 -27.07 10.20 6.43
N PHE A 243 -28.13 10.54 7.18
CA PHE A 243 -29.37 9.77 7.22
C PHE A 243 -30.04 9.72 5.84
N ASP A 244 -30.13 10.84 5.13
CA ASP A 244 -30.76 10.89 3.81
C ASP A 244 -30.03 10.04 2.76
N ARG A 245 -28.70 9.98 2.81
CA ARG A 245 -27.89 9.11 1.94
C ARG A 245 -28.01 7.63 2.28
N ASN A 246 -28.24 7.30 3.55
CA ASN A 246 -28.22 5.92 4.04
C ASN A 246 -29.61 5.38 4.45
N LYS A 247 -30.68 6.15 4.23
CA LYS A 247 -32.06 5.82 4.65
C LYS A 247 -32.55 4.46 4.16
N ALA A 248 -32.10 4.03 2.98
CA ALA A 248 -32.45 2.74 2.38
C ALA A 248 -31.98 1.55 3.23
N TRP A 249 -30.90 1.70 4.00
CA TRP A 249 -30.38 0.67 4.91
C TRP A 249 -30.77 0.92 6.37
N VAL A 250 -30.78 2.18 6.81
CA VAL A 250 -31.04 2.54 8.21
C VAL A 250 -32.48 2.24 8.64
N LEU A 251 -33.47 2.52 7.78
CA LEU A 251 -34.88 2.30 8.09
C LEU A 251 -35.25 0.82 8.31
N PRO A 252 -34.89 -0.12 7.42
CA PRO A 252 -35.22 -1.54 7.65
C PRO A 252 -34.44 -2.15 8.83
N VAL A 253 -33.19 -1.75 9.06
CA VAL A 253 -32.41 -2.22 10.23
C VAL A 253 -33.02 -1.68 11.53
N GLY A 254 -33.39 -0.40 11.59
CA GLY A 254 -34.06 0.20 12.75
C GLY A 254 -35.41 -0.45 13.07
N ALA A 255 -36.21 -0.79 12.04
CA ALA A 255 -37.48 -1.50 12.20
C ALA A 255 -37.30 -2.93 12.74
N LEU A 256 -36.26 -3.64 12.31
CA LEU A 256 -35.92 -4.98 12.81
C LEU A 256 -35.47 -4.95 14.27
N PHE A 257 -34.68 -3.94 14.68
CA PHE A 257 -34.26 -3.79 16.07
C PHE A 257 -35.43 -3.43 16.99
N LEU A 258 -36.29 -2.49 16.61
CA LEU A 258 -37.48 -2.14 17.41
C LEU A 258 -38.49 -3.29 17.45
N GLY A 259 -38.71 -3.99 16.34
CA GLY A 259 -39.55 -5.19 16.29
C GLY A 259 -38.99 -6.35 17.13
N GLY A 260 -37.67 -6.54 17.12
CA GLY A 260 -36.98 -7.56 17.91
C GLY A 260 -36.98 -7.27 19.42
N VAL A 261 -36.83 -6.00 19.82
CA VAL A 261 -36.92 -5.59 21.23
C VAL A 261 -38.35 -5.72 21.75
N ALA A 262 -39.35 -5.35 20.95
CA ALA A 262 -40.76 -5.53 21.32
C ALA A 262 -41.15 -7.02 21.44
N TYR A 263 -40.60 -7.89 20.60
CA TYR A 263 -40.83 -9.33 20.70
C TYR A 263 -40.08 -9.95 21.89
N SER A 264 -38.84 -9.49 22.17
CA SER A 264 -38.02 -9.95 23.30
C SER A 264 -38.55 -9.54 24.68
N LEU A 265 -39.37 -8.50 24.77
CA LEU A 265 -39.95 -8.02 26.03
C LEU A 265 -41.35 -8.56 26.30
N LYS A 266 -41.98 -9.24 25.32
CA LYS A 266 -43.33 -9.79 25.49
C LYS A 266 -43.39 -10.93 26.51
N ASP A 267 -42.29 -11.66 26.68
CA ASP A 267 -42.21 -12.86 27.53
C ASP A 267 -41.35 -12.67 28.80
N LYS A 268 -41.00 -11.43 29.17
CA LYS A 268 -40.24 -11.16 30.41
C LYS A 268 -41.08 -10.34 31.38
N GLU A 269 -41.58 -11.02 32.41
CA GLU A 269 -42.11 -10.38 33.62
C GLU A 269 -41.00 -9.58 34.29
N ILE A 270 -41.15 -8.25 34.34
CA ILE A 270 -40.22 -7.37 35.04
C ILE A 270 -40.59 -7.41 36.52
N VAL A 271 -39.88 -8.24 37.29
CA VAL A 271 -39.94 -8.20 38.75
C VAL A 271 -39.12 -7.01 39.22
N ILE A 272 -39.78 -6.00 39.78
CA ILE A 272 -39.12 -4.87 40.47
C ILE A 272 -39.05 -5.22 41.94
N GLU A 273 -37.88 -5.64 42.44
CA GLU A 273 -37.63 -5.73 43.88
C GLU A 273 -37.40 -4.32 44.45
N LYS A 274 -38.03 -4.06 45.61
CA LYS A 274 -37.91 -2.81 46.38
C LYS A 274 -36.67 -2.81 47.27
#